data_AF-E9JGE0-F1
#
_entry.id   AF-E9JGE0-F1
#
_cell.length_a   1.000
_cell.length_b   1.000
_cell.length_c   1.000
_cell.angle_alpha   90.00
_cell.angle_beta   90.00
_cell.angle_gamma   90.00
#
_symmetry.space_group_name_H-M   'P 1'
#
loop_
_entity.id
_entity.type
_entity.pdbx_description
1 polymer ?
#
loop_
_entity_poly.entity_id
_entity_poly.type
_entity_poly.pdbx_seq_one_letter_code
_entity_poly.pdbx_strand_id
1 'polypeptide(L)'
;PRYIELVIVADRAMVTKNNGDLTAIRTWVHQIVNDMTVMYRDLNIHITLAAVVIWNKRDLITVTSSAEDTLNLFGTWRETKYLKHRKHDNAQLLTGIILDDDTIGLAYVGGMCDPKKSVGIIEDHSTEHLLVAATMAHEMGHNLGMNHDANQCNCGANGCVMSATLTEQTSYQFSDCSKDEYQNYLTDHNPQCILNQPLRTDTPVSRNELLQNSAHPCCDPVTCQPKRFCVSGPCCENCQFVRAGTVCNPAKGDWMDDYCTGISSDCPRNPLNGFR
;
A
#
# COMPACT_ATOMS: atom_id res chain seq x y z
N PRO A 1 -3.71 -7.88 -11.25
CA PRO A 1 -3.60 -6.79 -10.25
C PRO A 1 -3.85 -7.32 -8.84
N ARG A 2 -3.19 -6.70 -7.86
CA ARG A 2 -3.47 -6.80 -6.43
C ARG A 2 -3.64 -5.39 -5.86
N TYR A 3 -4.38 -5.26 -4.77
CA TYR A 3 -4.67 -3.99 -4.13
C TYR A 3 -4.27 -4.07 -2.67
N ILE A 4 -3.63 -3.04 -2.14
CA ILE A 4 -3.23 -2.99 -0.73
C ILE A 4 -3.81 -1.73 -0.11
N GLU A 5 -4.77 -1.89 0.78
CA GLU A 5 -5.26 -0.85 1.69
C GLU A 5 -4.23 -0.65 2.81
N LEU A 6 -3.32 0.32 2.59
CA LEU A 6 -2.21 0.62 3.47
C LEU A 6 -2.61 1.65 4.54
N VAL A 7 -2.27 1.36 5.79
CA VAL A 7 -2.32 2.33 6.89
C VAL A 7 -0.90 2.70 7.29
N ILE A 8 -0.62 4.00 7.41
CA ILE A 8 0.64 4.48 7.97
C ILE A 8 0.37 5.10 9.33
N VAL A 9 1.14 4.66 10.32
CA VAL A 9 1.10 5.18 11.69
C VAL A 9 2.37 5.97 11.93
N ALA A 10 2.27 7.24 12.31
CA ALA A 10 3.40 8.05 12.75
C ALA A 10 3.39 8.12 14.28
N ASP A 11 4.50 7.74 14.90
CA ASP A 11 4.66 7.73 16.35
C ASP A 11 4.82 9.15 16.94
N ARG A 12 4.96 9.24 18.27
CA ARG A 12 5.13 10.51 18.97
C ARG A 12 6.49 11.14 18.69
N ALA A 13 7.52 10.33 18.42
CA ALA A 13 8.85 10.83 18.06
C ALA A 13 8.82 11.58 16.72
N MET A 14 8.06 11.10 15.72
CA MET A 14 7.80 11.82 14.47
C MET A 14 7.17 13.19 14.70
N VAL A 15 6.24 13.29 15.65
CA VAL A 15 5.60 14.56 16.02
C VAL A 15 6.59 15.52 16.65
N THR A 16 7.50 15.02 17.50
CA THR A 16 8.57 15.84 18.08
C THR A 16 9.57 16.29 17.01
N LYS A 17 9.99 15.38 16.12
CA LYS A 17 10.91 15.65 15.00
C LYS A 17 10.39 16.76 14.08
N ASN A 18 9.07 16.82 13.88
CA ASN A 18 8.40 17.81 13.04
C ASN A 18 7.86 19.02 13.82
N ASN A 19 8.38 19.30 15.02
CA ASN A 19 7.98 20.45 15.85
C ASN A 19 6.47 20.54 16.13
N GLY A 20 5.77 19.42 16.15
CA GLY A 20 4.31 19.35 16.33
C GLY A 20 3.48 19.62 15.07
N ASP A 21 4.10 19.82 13.91
CA ASP A 21 3.39 20.07 12.65
C ASP A 21 2.80 18.78 12.07
N LEU A 22 1.52 18.54 12.39
CA LEU A 22 0.77 17.39 11.90
C LEU A 22 0.47 17.46 10.39
N THR A 23 0.56 18.63 9.77
CA THR A 23 0.35 18.80 8.33
C THR A 23 1.61 18.42 7.57
N ALA A 24 2.79 18.78 8.09
CA ALA A 24 4.07 18.34 7.56
C ALA A 24 4.18 16.81 7.57
N ILE A 25 3.86 16.15 8.69
CA ILE A 25 3.87 14.68 8.80
C ILE A 25 2.92 14.04 7.79
N ARG A 26 1.70 14.58 7.63
CA ARG A 26 0.77 14.05 6.62
C ARG A 26 1.33 14.22 5.21
N THR A 27 1.88 15.38 4.87
CA THR A 27 2.48 15.64 3.56
C THR A 27 3.60 14.65 3.27
N TRP A 28 4.50 14.46 4.25
CA TRP A 28 5.60 13.50 4.20
C TRP A 28 5.12 12.07 3.90
N VAL A 29 4.12 11.61 4.65
CA VAL A 29 3.51 10.28 4.44
C VAL A 29 2.90 10.16 3.03
N HIS A 30 2.25 11.21 2.51
CA HIS A 30 1.72 11.16 1.14
C HIS A 30 2.84 11.09 0.10
N GLN A 31 3.97 11.78 0.30
CA GLN A 31 5.12 11.70 -0.61
C GLN A 31 5.71 10.28 -0.62
N ILE A 32 5.91 9.69 0.55
CA ILE A 32 6.38 8.30 0.70
C ILE A 32 5.48 7.33 -0.09
N VAL A 33 4.15 7.41 0.09
CA VAL A 33 3.24 6.47 -0.59
C VAL A 33 3.19 6.72 -2.09
N ASN A 34 3.33 7.97 -2.56
CA ASN A 34 3.45 8.28 -3.99
C ASN A 34 4.66 7.56 -4.60
N ASP A 35 5.81 7.61 -3.95
CA ASP A 35 7.02 6.95 -4.44
C ASP A 35 6.86 5.43 -4.43
N MET A 36 6.35 4.85 -3.34
CA MET A 36 6.05 3.42 -3.26
C MET A 36 5.12 2.97 -4.38
N THR A 37 4.12 3.79 -4.73
CA THR A 37 3.16 3.49 -5.80
C THR A 37 3.87 3.29 -7.15
N VAL A 38 4.96 4.02 -7.39
CA VAL A 38 5.80 3.84 -8.59
C VAL A 38 6.62 2.55 -8.50
N MET A 39 7.24 2.26 -7.36
CA MET A 39 8.07 1.06 -7.15
C MET A 39 7.28 -0.24 -7.34
N TYR A 40 6.03 -0.26 -6.87
CA TYR A 40 5.15 -1.43 -6.91
C TYR A 40 4.42 -1.63 -8.25
N ARG A 41 4.60 -0.71 -9.21
CA ARG A 41 3.92 -0.74 -10.50
C ARG A 41 4.26 -2.00 -11.31
N ASP A 42 5.53 -2.39 -11.33
CA ASP A 42 6.01 -3.54 -12.10
C ASP A 42 5.52 -4.88 -11.53
N LEU A 43 5.09 -4.89 -10.26
CA LEU A 43 4.45 -6.04 -9.62
C LEU A 43 2.93 -6.08 -9.82
N ASN A 44 2.37 -5.10 -10.55
CA ASN A 44 0.92 -4.94 -10.75
C ASN A 44 0.15 -4.85 -9.40
N ILE A 45 0.76 -4.17 -8.42
CA ILE A 45 0.18 -3.87 -7.10
C ILE A 45 -0.25 -2.41 -7.06
N HIS A 46 -1.48 -2.17 -6.63
CA HIS A 46 -2.03 -0.84 -6.40
C HIS A 46 -2.10 -0.54 -4.91
N ILE A 47 -1.37 0.47 -4.45
CA ILE A 47 -1.38 0.89 -3.05
C ILE A 47 -2.40 2.00 -2.87
N THR A 48 -3.33 1.82 -1.94
CA THR A 48 -4.27 2.86 -1.51
C THR A 48 -3.95 3.23 -0.07
N LEU A 49 -3.65 4.50 0.19
CA LEU A 49 -3.49 5.01 1.54
C LEU A 49 -4.86 5.09 2.22
N ALA A 50 -5.23 4.06 2.95
CA ALA A 50 -6.49 4.01 3.67
C ALA A 50 -6.51 5.04 4.81
N ALA A 51 -5.44 5.11 5.61
CA ALA A 51 -5.37 6.05 6.74
C ALA A 51 -3.95 6.53 7.04
N VAL A 52 -3.86 7.76 7.55
CA VAL A 52 -2.71 8.26 8.29
C VAL A 52 -3.11 8.43 9.75
N VAL A 53 -2.51 7.67 10.64
CA VAL A 53 -2.73 7.73 12.09
C VAL A 53 -1.53 8.41 12.73
N ILE A 54 -1.75 9.46 13.51
CA ILE A 54 -0.66 10.17 14.19
C ILE A 54 -0.86 10.08 15.69
N TRP A 55 0.12 9.53 16.41
CA TRP A 55 0.14 9.43 17.87
C TRP A 55 0.56 10.75 18.53
N ASN A 56 -0.24 11.80 18.29
CA ASN A 56 0.05 13.18 18.69
C ASN A 56 0.22 13.36 20.21
N LYS A 57 -0.61 12.70 21.02
CA LYS A 57 -0.58 12.87 22.49
C LYS A 57 0.46 11.98 23.16
N ARG A 58 0.49 10.71 22.77
CA ARG A 58 1.38 9.65 23.28
C ARG A 58 1.33 8.48 22.32
N ASP A 59 2.38 7.66 22.35
CA ASP A 59 2.39 6.37 21.67
C ASP A 59 1.34 5.43 22.26
N LEU A 60 0.78 4.57 21.40
CA LEU A 60 -0.19 3.54 21.81
C LEU A 60 0.47 2.18 22.07
N ILE A 61 1.78 2.09 21.86
CA ILE A 61 2.68 1.02 22.25
C ILE A 61 3.94 1.64 22.85
N THR A 62 4.79 0.84 23.50
CA THR A 62 6.16 1.26 23.81
C THR A 62 7.00 1.12 22.56
N VAL A 63 7.44 2.23 21.96
CA VAL A 63 8.39 2.23 20.84
C VAL A 63 9.80 2.30 21.44
N THR A 64 10.67 1.37 21.08
CA THR A 64 12.06 1.26 21.57
C THR A 64 13.03 1.25 20.38
N SER A 65 14.33 1.35 20.65
CA SER A 65 15.38 1.19 19.62
C SER A 65 15.47 -0.25 19.10
N SER A 66 15.00 -1.23 19.87
CA SER A 66 14.84 -2.62 19.44
C SER A 66 13.72 -2.74 18.40
N ALA A 67 14.11 -2.96 17.15
CA ALA A 67 13.20 -3.13 16.03
C ALA A 67 12.26 -4.34 16.24
N GLU A 68 12.77 -5.44 16.78
CA GLU A 68 12.00 -6.66 17.02
C GLU A 68 10.91 -6.46 18.09
N ASP A 69 11.27 -5.84 19.22
CA ASP A 69 10.32 -5.56 20.30
C ASP A 69 9.22 -4.63 19.82
N THR A 70 9.60 -3.56 19.11
CA THR A 70 8.67 -2.57 18.57
C THR A 70 7.75 -3.19 17.52
N LEU A 71 8.26 -4.00 16.59
CA LEU A 71 7.47 -4.69 15.57
C LEU A 71 6.43 -5.62 16.20
N ASN A 72 6.83 -6.42 17.20
CA ASN A 72 5.93 -7.34 17.89
C ASN A 72 4.82 -6.60 18.65
N LEU A 73 5.16 -5.50 19.33
CA LEU A 73 4.18 -4.66 20.02
C LEU A 73 3.23 -3.96 19.03
N PHE A 74 3.75 -3.47 17.91
CA PHE A 74 2.96 -2.81 16.86
C PHE A 74 1.97 -3.77 16.20
N GLY A 75 2.43 -4.97 15.83
CA GLY A 75 1.56 -6.03 15.31
C GLY A 75 0.46 -6.41 16.30
N THR A 76 0.80 -6.55 17.58
CA THR A 76 -0.18 -6.86 18.65
C THR A 76 -1.21 -5.73 18.80
N TRP A 77 -0.79 -4.47 18.72
CA TRP A 77 -1.70 -3.32 18.74
C TRP A 77 -2.61 -3.30 17.51
N ARG A 78 -2.07 -3.57 16.32
CA ARG A 78 -2.86 -3.65 15.08
C ARG A 78 -3.96 -4.70 15.20
N GLU A 79 -3.59 -5.92 15.57
CA GLU A 79 -4.50 -7.05 15.73
C GLU A 79 -5.60 -6.77 16.77
N THR A 80 -5.19 -6.37 17.98
CA THR A 80 -6.10 -6.38 19.13
C THR A 80 -6.89 -5.09 19.29
N LYS A 81 -6.43 -3.98 18.69
CA LYS A 81 -7.02 -2.64 18.81
C LYS A 81 -7.43 -2.07 17.46
N TYR A 82 -6.49 -1.89 16.54
CA TYR A 82 -6.75 -1.03 15.37
C TYR A 82 -7.64 -1.70 14.31
N LEU A 83 -7.46 -3.01 14.04
CA LEU A 83 -8.32 -3.75 13.11
C LEU A 83 -9.80 -3.79 13.54
N LYS A 84 -10.09 -3.64 14.84
CA LYS A 84 -11.47 -3.51 15.35
C LYS A 84 -12.10 -2.16 15.01
N HIS A 85 -11.27 -1.15 14.79
CA HIS A 85 -11.71 0.21 14.46
C HIS A 85 -11.80 0.43 12.96
N ARG A 86 -10.81 -0.06 12.19
CA ARG A 86 -10.74 0.14 10.74
C ARG A 86 -10.15 -1.07 10.03
N LYS A 87 -10.88 -1.60 9.05
CA LYS A 87 -10.37 -2.65 8.14
C LYS A 87 -9.33 -2.06 7.18
N HIS A 88 -8.26 -2.82 6.94
CA HIS A 88 -7.14 -2.50 6.06
C HIS A 88 -6.24 -3.75 5.93
N ASP A 89 -5.40 -3.80 4.90
CA ASP A 89 -4.65 -5.01 4.53
C ASP A 89 -3.29 -5.07 5.23
N ASN A 90 -2.61 -3.92 5.32
CA ASN A 90 -1.25 -3.80 5.85
C ASN A 90 -1.09 -2.49 6.62
N ALA A 91 -0.28 -2.48 7.68
CA ALA A 91 0.06 -1.25 8.40
C ALA A 91 1.56 -1.08 8.60
N GLN A 92 2.08 0.11 8.37
CA GLN A 92 3.50 0.44 8.54
C GLN A 92 3.64 1.52 9.61
N LEU A 93 4.53 1.30 10.59
CA LEU A 93 4.88 2.29 11.61
C LEU A 93 6.06 3.11 11.12
N LEU A 94 5.87 4.42 10.97
CA LEU A 94 6.94 5.38 10.73
C LEU A 94 7.36 6.00 12.07
N THR A 95 8.61 5.77 12.48
CA THR A 95 9.15 6.23 13.77
C THR A 95 10.25 7.25 13.59
N GLY A 96 10.28 8.24 14.50
CA GLY A 96 11.40 9.17 14.64
C GLY A 96 12.47 8.67 15.62
N ILE A 97 12.34 7.45 16.15
CA ILE A 97 13.35 6.80 16.99
C ILE A 97 14.42 6.19 16.10
N ILE A 98 15.68 6.36 16.50
CA ILE A 98 16.83 5.70 15.88
C ILE A 98 16.86 4.24 16.38
N LEU A 99 16.82 3.29 15.46
CA LEU A 99 16.84 1.87 15.78
C LEU A 99 18.28 1.37 15.99
N ASP A 100 18.43 0.25 16.70
CA ASP A 100 19.74 -0.34 17.00
C ASP A 100 20.34 -1.09 15.78
N ASP A 101 21.65 -1.35 15.83
CA ASP A 101 22.38 -2.22 14.89
C ASP A 101 22.30 -1.83 13.41
N ASP A 102 22.31 -0.51 13.11
CA ASP A 102 22.16 0.04 11.75
C ASP A 102 20.86 -0.37 11.03
N THR A 103 19.88 -0.87 11.79
CA THR A 103 18.57 -1.24 11.27
C THR A 103 17.79 0.02 10.92
N ILE A 104 17.20 0.10 9.73
CA ILE A 104 16.33 1.23 9.33
C ILE A 104 14.89 0.81 9.09
N GLY A 105 14.62 -0.50 9.11
CA GLY A 105 13.30 -1.09 8.97
C GLY A 105 13.29 -2.55 9.39
N LEU A 106 12.10 -3.06 9.73
CA LEU A 106 11.91 -4.49 10.00
C LEU A 106 10.45 -4.89 9.74
N ALA A 107 10.24 -6.04 9.12
CA ALA A 107 8.93 -6.61 8.86
C ALA A 107 8.94 -8.15 8.91
N TYR A 108 7.74 -8.73 9.07
CA TYR A 108 7.58 -10.18 8.96
C TYR A 108 7.54 -10.62 7.50
N VAL A 109 8.33 -11.63 7.15
CA VAL A 109 8.27 -12.25 5.82
C VAL A 109 6.95 -13.01 5.64
N GLY A 110 6.26 -12.78 4.51
CA GLY A 110 4.99 -13.44 4.17
C GLY A 110 3.80 -13.05 5.04
N GLY A 111 3.91 -11.96 5.80
CA GLY A 111 2.90 -11.50 6.76
C GLY A 111 1.66 -10.85 6.15
N MET A 112 1.60 -10.59 4.84
CA MET A 112 0.47 -9.89 4.20
C MET A 112 -0.89 -10.54 4.54
N CYS A 113 -1.90 -9.71 4.83
CA CYS A 113 -3.22 -10.09 5.34
C CYS A 113 -3.29 -10.72 6.74
N ASP A 114 -2.18 -11.16 7.34
CA ASP A 114 -2.20 -11.68 8.71
C ASP A 114 -2.60 -10.56 9.70
N PRO A 115 -3.51 -10.80 10.66
CA PRO A 115 -3.97 -9.77 11.60
C PRO A 115 -2.87 -9.12 12.44
N LYS A 116 -1.84 -9.89 12.81
CA LYS A 116 -0.72 -9.42 13.63
C LYS A 116 0.52 -9.12 12.79
N LYS A 117 0.80 -9.94 11.77
CA LYS A 117 2.06 -9.93 11.03
C LYS A 117 2.05 -9.11 9.74
N SER A 118 0.89 -8.64 9.26
CA SER A 118 0.83 -7.71 8.12
C SER A 118 1.23 -6.30 8.55
N VAL A 119 2.46 -6.20 9.04
CA VAL A 119 3.07 -4.98 9.57
C VAL A 119 4.56 -4.92 9.26
N GLY A 120 5.07 -3.69 9.24
CA GLY A 120 6.50 -3.37 9.34
C GLY A 120 6.70 -2.08 10.14
N ILE A 121 7.94 -1.83 10.50
CA ILE A 121 8.39 -0.59 11.14
C ILE A 121 9.50 0.03 10.28
N ILE A 122 9.53 1.35 10.20
CA ILE A 122 10.44 2.13 9.36
C ILE A 122 10.95 3.31 10.19
N GLU A 123 12.26 3.42 10.31
CA GLU A 123 12.92 4.63 10.80
C GLU A 123 12.80 5.73 9.73
N ASP A 124 12.43 6.94 10.16
CA ASP A 124 12.50 8.14 9.33
C ASP A 124 13.95 8.64 9.21
N HIS A 125 14.81 7.82 8.59
CA HIS A 125 16.28 7.93 8.64
C HIS A 125 16.86 9.02 7.70
N SER A 126 16.05 9.62 6.83
CA SER A 126 16.52 10.57 5.82
C SER A 126 15.60 11.78 5.69
N THR A 127 16.18 12.90 5.22
CA THR A 127 15.42 14.08 4.76
C THR A 127 14.91 13.95 3.34
N GLU A 128 15.30 12.89 2.63
CA GLU A 128 14.81 12.55 1.29
C GLU A 128 13.72 11.49 1.40
N HIS A 129 12.46 11.87 1.14
CA HIS A 129 11.30 10.99 1.28
C HIS A 129 11.42 9.71 0.45
N LEU A 130 12.13 9.77 -0.69
CA LEU A 130 12.36 8.65 -1.58
C LEU A 130 13.18 7.53 -0.94
N LEU A 131 14.12 7.86 -0.06
CA LEU A 131 14.92 6.86 0.67
C LEU A 131 14.10 6.16 1.75
N VAL A 132 13.28 6.91 2.48
CA VAL A 132 12.33 6.35 3.46
C VAL A 132 11.25 5.51 2.76
N ALA A 133 10.82 5.94 1.57
CA ALA A 133 9.89 5.18 0.73
C ALA A 133 10.50 3.86 0.22
N ALA A 134 11.77 3.85 -0.15
CA ALA A 134 12.48 2.63 -0.53
C ALA A 134 12.54 1.64 0.63
N THR A 135 12.84 2.11 1.86
CA THR A 135 12.79 1.27 3.06
C THR A 135 11.38 0.75 3.34
N MET A 136 10.35 1.59 3.28
CA MET A 136 8.96 1.12 3.47
C MET A 136 8.51 0.15 2.37
N ALA A 137 8.98 0.34 1.14
CA ALA A 137 8.73 -0.59 0.05
C ALA A 137 9.44 -1.93 0.27
N HIS A 138 10.66 -1.92 0.78
CA HIS A 138 11.42 -3.11 1.19
C HIS A 138 10.68 -3.90 2.27
N GLU A 139 10.27 -3.24 3.35
CA GLU A 139 9.55 -3.88 4.45
C GLU A 139 8.20 -4.48 4.03
N MET A 140 7.46 -3.76 3.19
CA MET A 140 6.22 -4.31 2.62
C MET A 140 6.50 -5.43 1.60
N GLY A 141 7.67 -5.44 0.96
CA GLY A 141 8.15 -6.52 0.10
C GLY A 141 8.37 -7.81 0.88
N HIS A 142 8.98 -7.71 2.07
CA HIS A 142 9.03 -8.82 3.03
C HIS A 142 7.63 -9.32 3.39
N ASN A 143 6.68 -8.43 3.73
CA ASN A 143 5.30 -8.86 4.00
C ASN A 143 4.67 -9.64 2.81
N LEU A 144 5.08 -9.34 1.58
CA LEU A 144 4.67 -10.01 0.34
C LEU A 144 5.51 -11.25 -0.01
N GLY A 145 6.32 -11.73 0.92
CA GLY A 145 7.06 -13.00 0.80
C GLY A 145 8.41 -12.90 0.11
N MET A 146 8.90 -11.69 -0.20
CA MET A 146 10.22 -11.49 -0.81
C MET A 146 11.30 -11.55 0.27
N ASN A 147 12.46 -12.11 -0.06
CA ASN A 147 13.67 -12.10 0.75
C ASN A 147 14.68 -11.09 0.18
N HIS A 148 15.81 -10.94 0.87
CA HIS A 148 16.89 -10.12 0.36
C HIS A 148 17.45 -10.68 -0.96
N ASP A 149 17.81 -9.77 -1.87
CA ASP A 149 18.47 -10.11 -3.12
C ASP A 149 19.86 -10.74 -2.87
N ALA A 150 20.11 -11.86 -3.54
CA ALA A 150 21.43 -12.50 -3.61
C ALA A 150 22.20 -12.03 -4.85
N ASN A 151 23.48 -12.43 -4.96
CA ASN A 151 24.40 -11.98 -6.03
C ASN A 151 23.92 -12.22 -7.47
N GLN A 152 22.98 -13.14 -7.69
CA GLN A 152 22.44 -13.45 -9.02
C GLN A 152 21.18 -12.65 -9.40
N CYS A 153 20.64 -11.86 -8.48
CA CYS A 153 19.42 -11.08 -8.67
C CYS A 153 19.73 -9.76 -9.37
N ASN A 154 18.88 -9.35 -10.31
CA ASN A 154 19.14 -8.21 -11.17
C ASN A 154 17.90 -7.31 -11.35
N CYS A 155 18.11 -6.00 -11.25
CA CYS A 155 17.13 -4.96 -11.56
C CYS A 155 17.71 -3.88 -12.50
N GLY A 156 18.83 -4.17 -13.18
CA GLY A 156 19.49 -3.24 -14.10
C GLY A 156 20.26 -2.10 -13.41
N ALA A 157 20.53 -2.21 -12.10
CA ALA A 157 21.33 -1.26 -11.33
C ALA A 157 22.12 -1.96 -10.22
N ASN A 158 22.89 -1.18 -9.45
CA ASN A 158 23.79 -1.68 -8.40
C ASN A 158 23.08 -2.09 -7.10
N GLY A 159 21.84 -1.63 -6.90
CA GLY A 159 20.96 -2.08 -5.83
C GLY A 159 19.53 -2.11 -6.32
N CYS A 160 18.70 -2.95 -5.70
CA CYS A 160 17.27 -3.09 -5.95
C CYS A 160 16.51 -2.83 -4.65
N VAL A 161 15.17 -2.74 -4.72
CA VAL A 161 14.34 -2.51 -3.51
C VAL A 161 14.63 -3.53 -2.41
N MET A 162 14.84 -4.81 -2.74
CA MET A 162 15.11 -5.88 -1.78
C MET A 162 16.61 -6.12 -1.51
N SER A 163 17.50 -5.19 -1.88
CA SER A 163 18.89 -5.27 -1.45
C SER A 163 19.01 -5.18 0.07
N ALA A 164 19.85 -6.02 0.67
CA ALA A 164 20.02 -6.10 2.13
C ALA A 164 20.59 -4.80 2.75
N THR A 165 21.19 -3.94 1.94
CA THR A 165 21.69 -2.63 2.35
C THR A 165 21.19 -1.56 1.38
N LEU A 166 20.82 -0.41 1.93
CA LEU A 166 20.45 0.75 1.13
C LEU A 166 21.73 1.37 0.53
N THR A 167 21.76 1.56 -0.80
CA THR A 167 22.89 2.18 -1.49
C THR A 167 22.48 3.44 -2.25
N GLU A 168 23.38 4.40 -2.44
CA GLU A 168 23.09 5.64 -3.18
C GLU A 168 22.72 5.42 -4.66
N GLN A 169 23.01 4.23 -5.22
CA GLN A 169 22.75 3.86 -6.62
C GLN A 169 21.69 2.76 -6.75
N THR A 170 20.75 2.73 -5.81
CA THR A 170 19.65 1.77 -5.81
C THR A 170 18.65 2.12 -6.93
N SER A 171 18.37 1.16 -7.81
CA SER A 171 17.16 1.16 -8.63
C SER A 171 15.97 0.97 -7.71
N TYR A 172 15.01 1.88 -7.78
CA TYR A 172 13.72 1.77 -7.10
C TYR A 172 12.80 0.71 -7.74
N GLN A 173 13.39 -0.31 -8.37
CA GLN A 173 12.73 -1.46 -8.96
C GLN A 173 13.02 -2.73 -8.16
N PHE A 174 12.06 -3.65 -8.18
CA PHE A 174 12.25 -5.00 -7.69
C PHE A 174 13.07 -5.82 -8.68
N SER A 175 13.97 -6.67 -8.16
CA SER A 175 14.75 -7.61 -8.96
C SER A 175 13.87 -8.67 -9.63
N ASP A 176 14.45 -9.41 -10.57
CA ASP A 176 13.89 -10.66 -11.09
C ASP A 176 13.60 -11.68 -9.98
N CYS A 177 14.53 -11.90 -9.04
CA CYS A 177 14.33 -12.78 -7.88
C CYS A 177 13.12 -12.36 -7.03
N SER A 178 13.01 -11.08 -6.70
CA SER A 178 11.90 -10.54 -5.90
C SER A 178 10.55 -10.78 -6.60
N LYS A 179 10.52 -10.63 -7.93
CA LYS A 179 9.32 -10.88 -8.74
C LYS A 179 8.93 -12.36 -8.69
N ASP A 180 9.88 -13.28 -8.80
CA ASP A 180 9.64 -14.72 -8.74
C ASP A 180 9.17 -15.16 -7.36
N GLU A 181 9.82 -14.69 -6.28
CA GLU A 181 9.42 -14.98 -4.91
C GLU A 181 8.01 -14.47 -4.59
N TYR A 182 7.66 -13.28 -5.09
CA TYR A 182 6.32 -12.76 -4.98
C TYR A 182 5.27 -13.64 -5.69
N GLN A 183 5.56 -14.11 -6.91
CA GLN A 183 4.64 -15.02 -7.61
C GLN A 183 4.47 -16.36 -6.88
N ASN A 184 5.56 -16.89 -6.32
CA ASN A 184 5.51 -18.10 -5.50
C ASN A 184 4.66 -17.87 -4.24
N TYR A 185 4.88 -16.76 -3.53
CA TYR A 185 4.07 -16.39 -2.37
C TYR A 185 2.57 -16.30 -2.70
N LEU A 186 2.21 -15.64 -3.82
CA LEU A 186 0.82 -15.57 -4.27
C LEU A 186 0.22 -16.94 -4.56
N THR A 187 1.00 -17.85 -5.14
CA THR A 187 0.57 -19.20 -5.51
C THR A 187 0.36 -20.06 -4.26
N ASP A 188 1.30 -20.01 -3.32
CA ASP A 188 1.32 -20.89 -2.15
C ASP A 188 0.37 -20.43 -1.05
N HIS A 189 0.25 -19.12 -0.84
CA HIS A 189 -0.47 -18.55 0.30
C HIS A 189 -1.82 -17.92 -0.08
N ASN A 190 -1.98 -17.50 -1.34
CA ASN A 190 -3.21 -16.89 -1.86
C ASN A 190 -3.84 -15.85 -0.91
N PRO A 191 -3.14 -14.76 -0.55
CA PRO A 191 -3.62 -13.76 0.40
C PRO A 191 -4.89 -13.06 -0.09
N GLN A 192 -6.04 -13.38 0.52
CA GLN A 192 -7.35 -12.96 -0.01
C GLN A 192 -7.63 -11.45 0.13
N CYS A 193 -7.08 -10.78 1.15
CA CYS A 193 -7.39 -9.37 1.41
C CYS A 193 -6.90 -8.44 0.30
N ILE A 194 -5.87 -8.83 -0.45
CA ILE A 194 -5.31 -8.02 -1.53
C ILE A 194 -5.96 -8.27 -2.90
N LEU A 195 -7.08 -9.00 -2.94
CA LEU A 195 -7.82 -9.27 -4.17
C LEU A 195 -8.92 -8.22 -4.43
N ASN A 196 -9.45 -7.60 -3.39
CA ASN A 196 -10.52 -6.61 -3.54
C ASN A 196 -9.97 -5.24 -3.92
N GLN A 197 -10.52 -4.68 -5.00
CA GLN A 197 -10.31 -3.27 -5.28
C GLN A 197 -11.04 -2.43 -4.21
N PRO A 198 -10.35 -1.50 -3.52
CA PRO A 198 -10.98 -0.68 -2.50
C PRO A 198 -12.14 0.12 -3.08
N LEU A 199 -13.25 0.18 -2.34
CA LEU A 199 -14.42 0.97 -2.71
C LEU A 199 -14.04 2.45 -2.72
N ARG A 200 -14.32 3.14 -3.83
CA ARG A 200 -14.20 4.60 -3.93
C ARG A 200 -15.14 5.24 -2.90
N THR A 201 -14.59 5.70 -1.79
CA THR A 201 -15.27 6.63 -0.89
C THR A 201 -14.86 8.04 -1.30
N ASP A 202 -15.77 9.01 -1.21
CA ASP A 202 -15.65 10.41 -1.67
C ASP A 202 -14.52 11.23 -0.98
N THR A 203 -13.31 10.69 -0.90
CA THR A 203 -12.10 11.46 -0.60
C THR A 203 -11.56 12.04 -1.90
N PRO A 204 -11.11 13.31 -1.90
CA PRO A 204 -10.49 13.91 -3.08
C PRO A 204 -9.37 13.00 -3.53
N VAL A 205 -9.43 12.60 -4.80
CA VAL A 205 -8.48 11.73 -5.50
C VAL A 205 -7.09 11.94 -4.92
N SER A 206 -6.61 10.94 -4.16
CA SER A 206 -5.24 10.94 -3.68
C SER A 206 -4.34 11.10 -4.90
N ARG A 207 -3.32 11.96 -4.77
CA ARG A 207 -2.32 12.24 -5.82
C ARG A 207 -1.68 10.95 -6.39
N ASN A 208 -1.78 9.84 -5.65
CA ASN A 208 -1.33 8.51 -6.03
C ASN A 208 -2.13 7.91 -7.22
N GLU A 209 -3.45 8.14 -7.31
CA GLU A 209 -4.22 7.76 -8.51
C GLU A 209 -3.90 8.69 -9.69
N LEU A 210 -3.50 9.95 -9.43
CA LEU A 210 -3.14 10.92 -10.47
C LEU A 210 -1.87 10.48 -11.23
N LEU A 211 -0.89 9.87 -10.54
CA LEU A 211 0.32 9.33 -11.17
C LEU A 211 0.05 8.05 -11.98
N GLN A 212 -0.77 7.12 -11.47
CA GLN A 212 -1.13 5.89 -12.20
C GLN A 212 -1.97 6.18 -13.45
N ASN A 213 -2.81 7.22 -13.43
CA ASN A 213 -3.69 7.58 -14.53
C ASN A 213 -3.08 8.56 -15.54
N SER A 214 -1.91 9.15 -15.27
CA SER A 214 -1.26 10.11 -16.19
C SER A 214 -0.93 9.57 -17.58
N ALA A 215 -0.84 8.24 -17.73
CA ALA A 215 -0.64 7.55 -19.01
C ALA A 215 -1.93 6.92 -19.59
N HIS A 216 -3.08 7.05 -18.92
CA HIS A 216 -4.32 6.40 -19.37
C HIS A 216 -4.97 7.22 -20.50
N PRO A 217 -5.36 6.60 -21.64
CA PRO A 217 -5.91 7.33 -22.79
C PRO A 217 -7.15 8.17 -22.43
N CYS A 218 -7.90 7.76 -21.41
CA CYS A 218 -9.08 8.45 -20.89
C CYS A 218 -8.81 9.54 -19.84
N CYS A 219 -7.57 9.76 -19.44
CA CYS A 219 -7.20 10.75 -18.43
C CYS A 219 -6.49 11.95 -19.10
N ASP A 220 -6.86 13.16 -18.70
CA ASP A 220 -6.10 14.36 -19.07
C ASP A 220 -4.78 14.39 -18.29
N PRO A 221 -3.60 14.45 -18.94
CA PRO A 221 -2.31 14.29 -18.27
C PRO A 221 -1.93 15.49 -17.40
N VAL A 222 -2.61 16.63 -17.53
CA VAL A 222 -2.30 17.89 -16.80
C VAL A 222 -3.26 18.08 -15.63
N THR A 223 -4.55 17.86 -15.87
CA THR A 223 -5.62 18.06 -14.88
C THR A 223 -6.01 16.78 -14.15
N CYS A 224 -5.61 15.63 -14.69
CA CYS A 224 -5.92 14.29 -14.18
C CYS A 224 -7.43 14.03 -13.99
N GLN A 225 -8.24 14.73 -14.81
CA GLN A 225 -9.68 14.52 -14.92
C GLN A 225 -9.98 13.54 -16.07
N PRO A 226 -11.11 12.81 -16.01
CA PRO A 226 -11.58 12.06 -17.17
C PRO A 226 -11.76 13.02 -18.35
N LYS A 227 -11.18 12.67 -19.51
CA LYS A 227 -11.41 13.40 -20.77
C LYS A 227 -12.88 13.38 -21.20
N ARG A 228 -13.64 12.42 -20.70
CA ARG A 228 -15.09 12.26 -20.90
C ARG A 228 -15.77 11.96 -19.56
N PHE A 229 -16.26 10.74 -19.35
CA PHE A 229 -17.11 10.39 -18.22
C PHE A 229 -16.40 9.51 -17.18
N CYS A 230 -15.43 8.70 -17.60
CA CYS A 230 -14.66 7.84 -16.71
C CYS A 230 -13.23 7.66 -17.21
N VAL A 231 -12.33 7.32 -16.28
CA VAL A 231 -10.93 6.99 -16.60
C VAL A 231 -10.75 5.48 -16.64
N SER A 232 -11.15 4.80 -15.57
CA SER A 232 -10.97 3.37 -15.36
C SER A 232 -12.15 2.79 -14.55
N GLY A 233 -12.22 1.47 -14.47
CA GLY A 233 -13.25 0.74 -13.73
C GLY A 233 -13.97 -0.30 -14.59
N PRO A 234 -14.57 -1.33 -13.96
CA PRO A 234 -15.26 -2.43 -14.66
C PRO A 234 -16.49 -1.96 -15.47
N CYS A 235 -17.03 -0.77 -15.15
CA CYS A 235 -18.12 -0.12 -15.89
C CYS A 235 -17.63 1.10 -16.70
N CYS A 236 -16.35 1.12 -17.11
CA CYS A 236 -15.79 2.14 -17.98
C CYS A 236 -15.25 1.53 -19.29
N GLU A 237 -15.79 1.96 -20.43
CA GLU A 237 -15.31 1.53 -21.75
C GLU A 237 -15.19 2.75 -22.67
N ASN A 238 -14.04 2.88 -23.36
CA ASN A 238 -13.77 4.02 -24.25
C ASN A 238 -14.05 5.39 -23.61
N CYS A 239 -13.71 5.53 -22.31
CA CYS A 239 -13.90 6.73 -21.51
C CYS A 239 -15.37 7.12 -21.26
N GLN A 240 -16.30 6.18 -21.47
CA GLN A 240 -17.73 6.32 -21.25
C GLN A 240 -18.25 5.26 -20.27
N PHE A 241 -19.30 5.59 -19.53
CA PHE A 241 -19.98 4.61 -18.71
C PHE A 241 -20.63 3.56 -19.58
N VAL A 242 -20.40 2.29 -19.23
CA VAL A 242 -21.03 1.17 -19.93
C VAL A 242 -22.51 1.15 -19.59
N ARG A 243 -23.36 0.69 -20.52
CA ARG A 243 -24.82 0.75 -20.41
C ARG A 243 -25.32 0.12 -19.10
N ALA A 244 -26.35 0.74 -18.50
CA ALA A 244 -27.05 0.19 -17.35
C ALA A 244 -27.53 -1.25 -17.60
N GLY A 245 -27.29 -2.15 -16.65
CA GLY A 245 -27.61 -3.58 -16.77
C GLY A 245 -26.53 -4.42 -17.43
N THR A 246 -25.36 -3.85 -17.76
CA THR A 246 -24.20 -4.64 -18.20
C THR A 246 -23.57 -5.36 -17.01
N VAL A 247 -23.31 -6.66 -17.13
CA VAL A 247 -22.64 -7.43 -16.06
C VAL A 247 -21.21 -6.95 -15.91
N CYS A 248 -20.83 -6.56 -14.71
CA CYS A 248 -19.49 -6.06 -14.39
C CYS A 248 -18.71 -6.98 -13.44
N ASN A 249 -19.42 -7.83 -12.68
CA ASN A 249 -18.79 -8.88 -11.89
C ASN A 249 -19.73 -10.11 -11.89
N PRO A 250 -19.34 -11.21 -12.57
CA PRO A 250 -20.12 -12.44 -12.59
C PRO A 250 -20.19 -13.09 -11.19
N ALA A 251 -21.36 -13.59 -10.83
CA ALA A 251 -21.57 -14.29 -9.58
C ALA A 251 -20.94 -15.68 -9.57
N LYS A 252 -20.66 -16.18 -8.36
CA LYS A 252 -20.24 -17.56 -8.09
C LYS A 252 -21.32 -18.27 -7.29
N GLY A 253 -21.72 -19.47 -7.70
CA GLY A 253 -22.76 -20.25 -7.01
C GLY A 253 -24.16 -19.62 -7.17
N ASP A 254 -24.94 -19.59 -6.10
CA ASP A 254 -26.35 -19.14 -6.11
C ASP A 254 -26.54 -17.60 -6.07
N TRP A 255 -25.44 -16.83 -6.19
CA TRP A 255 -25.48 -15.37 -6.12
C TRP A 255 -25.93 -14.78 -7.47
N MET A 256 -26.45 -13.56 -7.46
CA MET A 256 -26.75 -12.80 -8.68
C MET A 256 -25.55 -11.98 -9.12
N ASP A 257 -25.36 -11.84 -10.43
CA ASP A 257 -24.33 -10.97 -11.01
C ASP A 257 -24.47 -9.52 -10.52
N ASP A 258 -23.35 -8.80 -10.46
CA ASP A 258 -23.33 -7.36 -10.24
C ASP A 258 -23.40 -6.63 -11.59
N TYR A 259 -24.12 -5.51 -11.61
CA TYR A 259 -24.47 -4.79 -12.85
C TYR A 259 -24.07 -3.32 -12.82
N CYS A 260 -23.57 -2.82 -13.94
CA CYS A 260 -23.33 -1.40 -14.16
C CYS A 260 -24.62 -0.58 -14.09
N THR A 261 -24.53 0.62 -13.54
CA THR A 261 -25.68 1.55 -13.42
C THR A 261 -25.86 2.46 -14.64
N GLY A 262 -24.86 2.54 -15.53
CA GLY A 262 -24.86 3.48 -16.65
C GLY A 262 -24.46 4.91 -16.28
N ILE A 263 -24.21 5.19 -15.00
CA ILE A 263 -23.88 6.54 -14.50
C ILE A 263 -22.62 6.57 -13.63
N SER A 264 -22.01 5.41 -13.37
CA SER A 264 -20.75 5.27 -12.64
C SER A 264 -19.87 4.21 -13.33
N SER A 265 -18.55 4.36 -13.16
CA SER A 265 -17.54 3.39 -13.60
C SER A 265 -17.35 2.23 -12.63
N ASP A 266 -17.93 2.34 -11.43
CA ASP A 266 -17.88 1.32 -10.39
C ASP A 266 -18.91 0.22 -10.65
N CYS A 267 -18.58 -1.00 -10.20
CA CYS A 267 -19.49 -2.14 -10.21
C CYS A 267 -20.15 -2.28 -8.83
N PRO A 268 -21.35 -1.72 -8.60
CA PRO A 268 -22.01 -1.84 -7.31
C PRO A 268 -22.47 -3.29 -7.11
N ARG A 269 -22.36 -3.76 -5.87
CA ARG A 269 -22.88 -5.08 -5.49
C ARG A 269 -24.39 -5.14 -5.71
N ASN A 270 -24.87 -6.24 -6.28
CA ASN A 270 -26.29 -6.45 -6.50
C ASN A 270 -27.04 -6.41 -5.16
N PRO A 271 -28.04 -5.52 -5.00
CA PRO A 271 -28.76 -5.38 -3.73
C PRO A 271 -29.51 -6.65 -3.32
N LEU A 272 -29.82 -7.56 -4.25
CA LEU A 272 -30.49 -8.83 -3.97
C LEU A 272 -29.58 -9.87 -3.30
N ASN A 273 -28.26 -9.66 -3.36
CA ASN A 273 -27.27 -10.53 -2.73
C ASN A 273 -27.21 -10.40 -1.19
N GLY A 274 -27.98 -9.49 -0.58
CA GLY A 274 -28.00 -9.26 0.88
C GLY A 274 -29.25 -9.79 1.62
N PHE A 275 -30.19 -10.43 0.93
CA PHE A 275 -31.49 -10.85 1.48
C PHE A 275 -31.65 -12.38 1.63
N ARG A 276 -30.55 -13.13 1.75
CA ARG A 276 -30.56 -14.57 2.07
C ARG A 276 -29.89 -14.84 3.41
#